data_AF-A0A542XJB9-F1
#
_entry.id   AF-A0A542XJB9-F1
#
_cell.length_a   1.000
_cell.length_b   1.000
_cell.length_c   1.000
_cell.angle_alpha   90.00
_cell.angle_beta   90.00
_cell.angle_gamma   90.00
#
_symmetry.space_group_name_H-M   'P 1'
#
loop_
_entity.id
_entity.type
_entity.pdbx_description
1 polymer ?
#
loop_
_entity_poly.entity_id
_entity_poly.type
_entity_poly.pdbx_seq_one_letter_code
_entity_poly.pdbx_strand_id
1 'polypeptide(L)' 'MATHARPAPIGLSPAQLRNRMILSARRIITEHWPRVDRCPICGSGWPYTATVYAYDYLGSVGQGDWVPPEQVRGQR' A
#
# COMPACT_ATOMS: atom_id res chain seq x y z
N MET A 1 -15.77 -0.20 41.78
CA MET A 1 -15.84 0.31 40.40
C MET A 1 -14.45 0.14 39.80
N ALA A 2 -14.24 -0.83 38.92
CA ALA A 2 -12.91 -1.11 38.37
C ALA A 2 -12.62 -0.09 37.25
N THR A 3 -11.66 0.80 37.47
CA THR A 3 -11.16 1.70 36.43
C THR A 3 -10.36 0.88 35.43
N HIS A 4 -10.94 0.56 34.27
CA HIS A 4 -10.20 -0.03 33.17
C HIS A 4 -9.17 0.98 32.68
N ALA A 5 -7.90 0.77 33.02
CA ALA A 5 -6.80 1.56 32.48
C ALA A 5 -6.77 1.36 30.96
N ARG A 6 -6.97 2.46 30.20
CA ARG A 6 -6.81 2.45 28.76
C ARG A 6 -5.38 2.02 28.44
N PRO A 7 -5.17 0.98 27.60
CA PRO A 7 -3.82 0.60 27.20
C PRO A 7 -3.08 1.81 26.66
N ALA A 8 -1.86 2.04 27.12
CA ALA A 8 -1.00 3.06 26.53
C ALA A 8 -0.89 2.78 25.02
N PRO A 9 -1.05 3.79 24.14
CA PRO A 9 -0.86 3.57 22.73
C PRO A 9 0.55 3.03 22.53
N ILE A 10 0.65 1.81 21.99
CA ILE A 10 1.93 1.23 21.59
C ILE A 10 2.38 2.07 20.39
N GLY A 11 3.16 3.12 20.66
CA GLY A 11 3.73 3.96 19.63
C GLY A 11 4.59 3.11 18.71
N LEU A 12 4.29 3.14 17.41
CA LEU A 12 5.18 2.51 16.43
C LEU A 12 6.48 3.29 16.39
N SER A 13 7.61 2.58 16.40
CA SER A 13 8.88 3.22 16.02
C SER A 13 8.79 3.74 14.57
N PRO A 14 9.58 4.75 14.20
CA PRO A 14 9.61 5.25 12.82
C PRO A 14 9.82 4.14 11.78
N ALA A 15 10.67 3.15 12.08
CA ALA A 15 10.91 2.01 11.22
C ALA A 15 9.68 1.09 11.09
N GLN A 16 8.96 0.83 12.19
CA GLN A 16 7.73 0.05 12.17
C GLN A 16 6.63 0.75 11.37
N LEU A 17 6.48 2.07 11.53
CA LEU A 17 5.53 2.86 10.75
C LEU A 17 5.90 2.83 9.26
N ARG A 18 7.18 3.05 8.91
CA ARG A 18 7.66 2.97 7.52
C ARG A 18 7.35 1.62 6.89
N ASN A 19 7.66 0.53 7.60
CA ASN A 19 7.42 -0.84 7.11
C ASN A 19 5.93 -1.09 6.93
N ARG A 20 5.09 -0.65 7.86
CA ARG A 20 3.63 -0.77 7.74
C ARG A 20 3.08 0.01 6.54
N MET A 21 3.57 1.23 6.32
CA MET A 21 3.17 2.04 5.17
C MET A 21 3.64 1.45 3.83
N ILE A 22 4.83 0.83 3.79
CA ILE A 22 5.29 0.08 2.59
C ILE A 22 4.34 -1.07 2.28
N LEU A 23 3.96 -1.86 3.29
CA LEU A 23 3.01 -2.96 3.12
C LEU A 23 1.64 -2.46 2.65
N SER A 24 1.14 -1.36 3.21
CA SER A 24 -0.11 -0.73 2.77
C SER A 24 -0.05 -0.28 1.31
N ALA A 25 1.01 0.41 0.90
CA ALA A 25 1.17 0.88 -0.49
C ALA A 25 1.24 -0.28 -1.49
N ARG A 26 2.01 -1.33 -1.18
CA ARG A 26 2.08 -2.55 -1.98
C ARG A 26 0.72 -3.23 -2.10
N ARG A 27 -0.03 -3.30 -1.01
CA ARG A 27 -1.37 -3.89 -0.99
C ARG A 27 -2.35 -3.12 -1.87
N ILE A 28 -2.36 -1.79 -1.78
CA ILE A 28 -3.17 -0.93 -2.66
C ILE A 28 -2.86 -1.26 -4.13
N ILE A 29 -1.58 -1.31 -4.49
CA ILE A 29 -1.15 -1.63 -5.86
C ILE A 29 -1.61 -3.03 -6.29
N THR A 30 -1.46 -4.05 -5.44
CA THR A 30 -1.88 -5.43 -5.76
C THR A 30 -3.37 -5.51 -6.02
N GLU A 31 -4.18 -4.97 -5.09
CA GLU A 31 -5.64 -5.09 -5.16
C GLU A 31 -6.19 -4.40 -6.40
N HIS A 32 -5.55 -3.32 -6.86
CA HIS A 32 -6.01 -2.51 -7.98
C HIS A 32 -5.30 -2.84 -9.30
N TRP A 33 -4.51 -3.91 -9.33
CA TRP A 33 -3.90 -4.44 -10.55
C TRP A 33 -4.95 -5.17 -11.41
N PRO A 34 -4.86 -5.13 -12.77
CA PRO A 34 -3.83 -4.49 -13.59
C PRO A 34 -4.05 -3.00 -13.86
N ARG A 35 -2.96 -2.31 -14.16
CA ARG A 35 -2.88 -0.87 -14.49
C ARG A 35 -3.42 -0.57 -15.91
N VAL A 36 -4.67 -0.97 -16.18
CA VAL A 36 -5.36 -0.80 -17.47
C VAL A 36 -6.31 0.40 -17.43
N ASP A 37 -6.96 0.73 -18.54
CA ASP A 37 -7.82 1.92 -18.71
C ASP A 37 -8.79 2.18 -17.55
N ARG A 38 -9.33 1.13 -16.93
CA ARG A 38 -10.13 1.23 -15.70
C ARG A 38 -9.65 0.27 -14.62
N CYS A 39 -9.60 0.77 -13.39
CA CYS A 39 -9.31 -0.05 -12.23
C CYS A 39 -10.44 -1.08 -12.00
N PRO A 40 -10.12 -2.38 -11.80
CA PRO A 40 -11.14 -3.41 -11.58
C PRO A 40 -11.88 -3.28 -10.24
N ILE A 41 -11.28 -2.61 -9.25
CA ILE A 41 -11.87 -2.42 -7.92
C ILE A 41 -12.70 -1.13 -7.86
N CYS A 42 -12.15 -0.01 -8.34
CA CYS A 42 -12.80 1.30 -8.21
C CYS A 42 -13.67 1.66 -9.41
N GLY A 43 -13.45 1.05 -10.58
CA GLY A 43 -14.10 1.43 -11.85
C GLY A 43 -13.65 2.77 -12.43
N SER A 44 -12.75 3.49 -11.75
CA SER A 44 -12.18 4.76 -12.18
C SER A 44 -11.12 4.58 -13.26
N GLY A 45 -10.91 5.64 -14.05
CA GLY A 45 -9.84 5.69 -15.04
C GLY A 45 -8.47 5.58 -14.39
N TRP A 46 -7.54 4.90 -15.06
CA TRP A 46 -6.15 4.86 -14.64
C TRP A 46 -5.39 6.10 -15.19
N PRO A 47 -4.59 6.83 -14.38
CA PRO A 47 -4.32 6.61 -12.96
C PRO A 47 -5.40 7.10 -11.99
N TYR A 48 -5.77 6.28 -11.00
CA TYR A 48 -6.63 6.69 -9.90
C TYR A 48 -5.81 7.11 -8.67
N THR A 49 -6.36 8.02 -7.87
CA THR A 49 -5.61 8.77 -6.83
C THR A 49 -4.86 7.90 -5.81
N ALA A 50 -5.46 6.80 -5.31
CA ALA A 50 -4.76 5.97 -4.32
C ALA A 50 -3.58 5.19 -4.95
N THR A 51 -3.76 4.78 -6.22
CA THR A 51 -2.72 4.43 -7.20
C THR A 51 -1.43 5.26 -7.07
N VAL A 52 -1.65 6.55 -7.33
CA VAL A 52 -0.62 7.59 -7.43
C VAL A 52 0.08 7.75 -6.08
N TYR A 53 -0.66 7.93 -4.98
CA TYR A 53 -0.04 8.09 -3.67
C TYR A 53 0.73 6.85 -3.20
N ALA A 54 0.29 5.65 -3.56
CA ALA A 54 1.04 4.44 -3.25
C ALA A 54 2.40 4.42 -3.97
N TYR A 55 2.45 4.77 -5.26
CA TYR A 55 3.71 4.86 -6.00
C TYR A 55 4.60 6.02 -5.53
N ASP A 56 4.03 7.19 -5.27
CA ASP A 56 4.79 8.34 -4.76
C ASP A 56 5.45 8.00 -3.42
N TYR A 57 4.71 7.36 -2.52
CA TYR A 57 5.28 6.91 -1.24
C TYR A 57 6.37 5.86 -1.46
N LEU A 58 6.13 4.84 -2.28
CA LEU A 58 7.15 3.82 -2.56
C LEU A 58 8.40 4.42 -3.22
N GLY A 59 8.24 5.38 -4.14
CA GLY A 59 9.32 6.15 -4.75
C GLY A 59 10.14 6.90 -3.71
N SER A 60 9.47 7.59 -2.78
CA SER A 60 10.14 8.32 -1.68
C SER A 60 10.98 7.44 -0.76
N VAL A 61 10.72 6.13 -0.72
CA VAL A 61 11.47 5.16 0.09
C VAL A 61 12.37 4.22 -0.73
N GLY A 62 12.58 4.52 -2.03
CA GLY A 62 13.48 3.78 -2.92
C GLY A 62 12.91 2.48 -3.48
N GLN A 63 11.58 2.36 -3.58
CA GLN A 63 10.85 1.16 -4.05
C GLN A 63 9.81 1.46 -5.14
N GLY A 64 9.98 2.55 -5.90
CA GLY A 64 8.98 3.06 -6.85
C GLY A 64 8.56 2.07 -7.94
N ASP A 65 9.44 1.16 -8.37
CA ASP A 65 9.16 0.21 -9.45
C ASP A 65 8.53 -1.10 -8.97
N TRP A 66 7.84 -1.07 -7.83
CA TRP A 66 7.25 -2.26 -7.26
C TRP A 66 6.13 -2.82 -8.14
N VAL A 67 6.15 -4.14 -8.36
CA VAL A 67 5.15 -4.92 -9.11
C VAL A 67 4.73 -6.12 -8.26
N PRO A 68 3.44 -6.49 -8.23
CA PRO A 68 2.98 -7.67 -7.49
C PRO A 68 3.72 -8.94 -7.94
N PRO A 69 4.23 -9.77 -7.02
CA PRO A 69 5.02 -10.97 -7.36
C PRO A 69 4.29 -11.96 -8.27
N GLU A 70 2.97 -12.08 -8.15
CA GLU A 70 2.14 -12.94 -8.99
C GLU A 70 2.22 -12.53 -10.47
N GLN A 71 2.35 -11.22 -10.73
CA GLN A 71 2.42 -10.65 -12.07
C GLN A 71 3.81 -10.78 -12.69
N VAL A 72 4.85 -10.90 -11.86
CA VAL A 72 6.22 -11.21 -12.34
C VAL A 72 6.31 -12.69 -12.76
N ARG A 73 5.59 -13.58 -12.07
CA ARG A 73 5.60 -15.03 -12.38
C ARG A 73 4.77 -15.42 -13.60
N GLY A 74 3.72 -14.67 -13.93
CA GLY A 74 2.87 -14.93 -15.10
C GLY A 74 3.47 -14.50 -16.45
N GLN A 75 4.71 -13.97 -16.46
CA GLN A 75 5.42 -13.51 -17.66
C GLN A 75 6.53 -14.48 -18.13
N ARG A 76 6.48 -15.76 -17.73
CA ARG A 76 7.40 -16.81 -18.19
C ARG A 76 6.66 -17.94 -18.86
#